data_AF-A0ABD2MZM4-F1
#
_entry.id   AF-A0ABD2MZM4-F1
#
_cell.length_a   1.000
_cell.length_b   1.000
_cell.length_c   1.000
_cell.angle_alpha   90.00
_cell.angle_beta   90.00
_cell.angle_gamma   90.00
#
_symmetry.space_group_name_H-M   'P 1'
#
loop_
_entity.id
_entity.type
_entity.pdbx_description
1 polymer ?
#
loop_
_entity_poly.entity_id
_entity_poly.type
_entity_poly.pdbx_seq_one_letter_code
_entity_poly.pdbx_strand_id
1 'polypeptide(L)'
;DINLKLLSVNFNLNSVDVDELYQDFSDKCGRVLDELAPIHNVMKKNYHVSCFDNELKSKNNERDRAFGLFKNSRDEESWMCYKVLRKECTALNTLKKKKYFYCKVDMNKKNPWKTLKSLIKGNDRHNVYGRGIVFDVQGTDF
;
A
#
# COMPACT_ATOMS: atom_id res chain seq x y z
N ASP A 1 6.54 -8.54 -24.94
CA ASP A 1 5.41 -7.60 -24.91
C ASP A 1 5.77 -6.14 -25.17
N ILE A 2 6.68 -5.51 -24.41
CA ILE A 2 7.10 -4.11 -24.66
C ILE A 2 7.58 -3.89 -26.10
N ASN A 3 8.48 -4.74 -26.58
CA ASN A 3 9.01 -4.66 -27.95
C ASN A 3 7.92 -4.78 -29.02
N LEU A 4 6.89 -5.62 -28.80
CA LEU A 4 5.80 -5.80 -29.77
C LEU A 4 4.89 -4.58 -29.83
N LYS A 5 4.63 -3.93 -28.70
CA LYS A 5 3.84 -2.69 -28.65
C LYS A 5 4.60 -1.51 -29.22
N LEU A 6 5.90 -1.36 -28.95
CA LEU A 6 6.72 -0.31 -29.55
C LEU A 6 6.79 -0.42 -31.08
N LEU A 7 6.79 -1.63 -31.64
CA LEU A 7 6.72 -1.86 -33.09
C LEU A 7 5.37 -1.47 -33.71
N SER A 8 4.31 -1.36 -32.92
CA SER A 8 2.98 -0.92 -33.37
C SER A 8 2.76 0.60 -33.28
N VAL A 9 3.70 1.33 -32.67
CA VAL A 9 3.64 2.78 -32.52
C VAL A 9 4.07 3.46 -33.82
N ASN A 10 3.24 4.38 -34.31
CA ASN A 10 3.58 5.20 -35.47
C ASN A 10 4.42 6.41 -35.03
N PHE A 11 5.72 6.38 -35.33
CA PHE A 11 6.63 7.50 -35.05
C PHE A 11 6.50 8.57 -36.14
N ASN A 12 6.43 9.84 -35.73
CA ASN A 12 6.44 10.91 -36.71
C ASN A 12 7.89 11.13 -37.17
N LEU A 13 8.22 10.69 -38.39
CA LEU A 13 9.56 10.84 -38.98
C LEU A 13 9.64 12.01 -39.96
N ASN A 14 8.58 12.83 -40.05
CA ASN A 14 8.43 13.85 -41.09
C ASN A 14 8.91 15.25 -40.65
N SER A 15 9.41 15.41 -39.42
CA SER A 15 10.00 16.68 -38.97
C SER A 15 11.49 16.76 -39.33
N VAL A 16 11.96 17.96 -39.69
CA VAL A 16 13.38 18.26 -39.89
C VAL A 16 14.05 18.61 -38.55
N ASP A 17 13.26 18.95 -37.54
CA ASP A 17 13.73 19.30 -36.21
C ASP A 17 13.98 18.03 -35.39
N VAL A 18 15.25 17.80 -35.08
CA VAL A 18 15.71 16.64 -34.30
C VAL A 18 15.14 16.64 -32.88
N ASP A 19 14.92 17.83 -32.31
CA ASP A 19 14.37 17.94 -30.95
C ASP A 19 12.89 17.54 -30.92
N GLU A 20 12.12 17.91 -31.94
CA GLU A 20 10.72 17.48 -32.08
C GLU A 20 10.61 15.97 -32.28
N LEU A 21 11.49 15.39 -33.12
CA LEU A 21 11.55 13.94 -33.34
C LEU A 21 11.88 13.19 -32.03
N TYR A 22 12.83 13.72 -31.25
CA TYR A 22 13.22 13.13 -29.99
C TYR A 22 12.10 13.19 -28.94
N GLN A 23 11.38 14.31 -28.87
CA GLN A 23 10.24 14.45 -27.96
C GLN A 23 9.10 13.49 -28.33
N ASP A 24 8.72 13.41 -29.61
CA ASP A 24 7.68 12.48 -30.06
C ASP A 24 8.06 11.02 -29.77
N PHE A 25 9.33 10.66 -29.97
CA PHE A 25 9.85 9.34 -29.63
C PHE A 25 9.79 9.07 -28.12
N SER A 26 10.28 10.01 -27.31
CA SER A 26 10.32 9.89 -25.85
C SER A 26 8.92 9.76 -25.25
N ASP A 27 7.96 10.59 -25.70
CA ASP A 27 6.59 10.58 -25.21
C ASP A 27 5.87 9.28 -25.54
N LYS A 28 6.03 8.79 -26.77
CA LYS A 28 5.37 7.55 -27.20
C LYS A 28 5.97 6.33 -26.51
N CYS A 29 7.29 6.28 -26.36
CA CYS A 29 7.95 5.22 -25.60
C CYS A 29 7.54 5.26 -24.12
N GLY A 30 7.50 6.44 -23.52
CA GLY A 30 7.06 6.66 -22.14
C GLY A 30 5.65 6.13 -21.90
N ARG A 31 4.70 6.41 -22.80
CA ARG A 31 3.32 5.90 -22.70
C ARG A 31 3.23 4.38 -22.75
N VAL A 32 3.98 3.73 -23.66
CA VAL A 32 3.99 2.26 -23.76
C VAL A 32 4.59 1.64 -22.50
N LEU A 33 5.64 2.27 -21.93
CA LEU A 33 6.24 1.83 -20.68
C LEU A 33 5.29 2.03 -19.49
N ASP A 34 4.60 3.16 -19.40
CA ASP A 34 3.62 3.43 -18.34
C ASP A 34 2.42 2.46 -18.39
N GLU A 35 1.99 2.06 -19.58
CA GLU A 35 0.88 1.10 -19.75
C GLU A 35 1.28 -0.33 -19.34
N LEU A 36 2.49 -0.75 -19.70
CA LEU A 36 2.96 -2.13 -19.48
C LEU A 36 3.65 -2.34 -18.14
N ALA A 37 4.29 -1.31 -17.61
CA ALA A 37 5.04 -1.32 -16.37
C ALA A 37 4.79 -0.03 -15.58
N PRO A 38 3.54 0.22 -15.16
CA PRO A 38 3.20 1.41 -14.40
C PRO A 38 4.03 1.46 -13.11
N ILE A 39 4.58 2.64 -12.82
CA ILE A 39 5.30 2.86 -11.56
C ILE A 39 4.28 2.78 -10.42
N HIS A 40 4.24 1.63 -9.76
CA HIS A 40 3.43 1.47 -8.56
C HIS A 40 4.18 2.08 -7.37
N ASN A 41 3.61 3.16 -6.81
CA ASN A 41 4.00 3.65 -5.50
C ASN A 41 3.58 2.63 -4.45
N VAL A 42 4.48 1.69 -4.13
CA VAL A 42 4.25 0.74 -3.03
C VAL A 42 4.36 1.52 -1.74
N MET A 43 3.24 1.67 -1.02
CA MET A 43 3.26 2.15 0.35
C MET A 43 4.16 1.22 1.17
N LYS A 44 5.37 1.66 1.51
CA LYS A 44 6.18 0.99 2.53
C LYS A 44 5.36 1.00 3.80
N LYS A 45 4.93 -0.18 4.25
CA LYS A 45 4.33 -0.34 5.57
C LYS A 45 5.36 0.16 6.58
N ASN A 46 5.10 1.29 7.22
CA ASN A 46 5.94 1.79 8.30
C ASN A 46 5.92 0.76 9.43
N TYR A 47 6.94 -0.10 9.50
CA TYR A 47 7.12 -1.06 10.59
C TYR A 47 7.32 -0.37 11.94
N HIS A 48 7.59 0.94 11.94
CA HIS A 48 7.74 1.79 13.13
C HIS A 48 6.42 2.40 13.65
N VAL A 49 5.25 1.94 13.20
CA VAL A 49 4.01 2.29 13.91
C VAL A 49 4.05 1.61 15.27
N SER A 50 4.08 2.36 16.37
CA SER A 50 4.34 1.82 17.71
C SER A 50 3.30 0.81 18.22
N CYS A 51 2.18 0.62 17.50
CA CYS A 51 1.20 -0.43 17.78
C CYS A 51 1.62 -1.81 17.24
N PHE A 52 2.71 -1.90 16.47
CA PHE A 52 3.23 -3.11 15.85
C PHE A 52 4.49 -3.58 16.61
N ASP A 53 4.27 -4.27 17.72
CA ASP A 53 5.35 -4.77 18.57
C ASP A 53 5.85 -6.17 18.18
N ASN A 54 6.89 -6.63 18.87
CA ASN A 54 7.55 -7.92 18.60
C ASN A 54 6.60 -9.11 18.76
N GLU A 55 5.63 -9.02 19.67
CA GLU A 55 4.63 -10.08 19.88
C GLU A 55 3.68 -10.18 18.68
N LEU A 56 3.17 -9.06 18.16
CA LEU A 56 2.35 -9.08 16.95
C LEU A 56 3.15 -9.55 15.74
N LYS A 57 4.44 -9.20 15.65
CA LYS A 57 5.35 -9.71 14.63
C LYS A 57 5.53 -11.23 14.74
N SER A 58 5.75 -11.77 15.94
CA SER A 58 5.87 -13.22 16.15
C SER A 58 4.61 -13.96 15.71
N LYS A 59 3.44 -13.49 16.14
CA LYS A 59 2.15 -14.09 15.78
C LYS A 59 1.88 -14.06 14.28
N ASN A 60 2.20 -12.95 13.60
CA ASN A 60 2.09 -12.90 12.14
C ASN A 60 3.04 -13.89 11.46
N ASN A 61 4.27 -14.04 11.95
CA ASN A 61 5.21 -15.03 11.42
C ASN A 61 4.71 -16.47 11.62
N GLU A 62 4.13 -16.79 12.79
CA GLU A 62 3.51 -18.09 13.07
C GLU A 62 2.36 -18.39 12.10
N ARG A 63 1.48 -17.40 11.88
CA ARG A 63 0.39 -17.50 10.90
C ARG A 63 0.92 -17.75 9.49
N ASP A 64 1.94 -17.01 9.07
CA ASP A 64 2.49 -17.11 7.72
C ASP A 64 3.20 -18.46 7.51
N ARG A 65 3.86 -18.98 8.55
CA ARG A 65 4.41 -20.34 8.56
C ARG A 65 3.31 -21.39 8.42
N ALA A 66 2.23 -21.29 9.19
CA ALA A 66 1.10 -22.22 9.10
C ALA A 66 0.42 -22.20 7.73
N PHE A 67 0.31 -21.03 7.11
CA PHE A 67 -0.17 -20.91 5.72
C PHE A 67 0.79 -21.57 4.72
N GLY A 68 2.11 -21.38 4.91
CA GLY A 68 3.13 -22.04 4.11
C GLY A 68 3.06 -23.56 4.22
N LEU A 69 2.83 -24.09 5.42
CA LEU A 69 2.62 -25.52 5.65
C LEU A 69 1.40 -26.01 4.86
N PHE A 70 0.22 -25.41 5.08
CA PHE A 70 -0.99 -25.76 4.34
C PHE A 70 -0.80 -25.71 2.82
N LYS A 71 -0.08 -24.70 2.30
CA LYS A 71 0.18 -24.59 0.86
C LYS A 71 0.95 -25.81 0.31
N ASN A 72 1.83 -26.39 1.12
CA ASN A 72 2.65 -27.53 0.74
C ASN A 72 1.93 -28.87 0.98
N SER A 73 1.27 -29.05 2.11
CA SER A 73 0.64 -30.31 2.51
C SER A 73 -0.82 -30.47 2.05
N ARG A 74 -1.57 -29.37 1.88
CA ARG A 74 -3.00 -29.34 1.53
C ARG A 74 -3.91 -30.16 2.45
N ASP A 75 -3.49 -30.38 3.68
CA ASP A 75 -4.22 -31.07 4.74
C ASP A 75 -5.19 -30.12 5.46
N GLU A 76 -6.32 -30.68 5.93
CA GLU A 76 -7.32 -29.91 6.67
C GLU A 76 -6.79 -29.46 8.04
N GLU A 77 -5.88 -30.22 8.66
CA GLU A 77 -5.31 -29.87 9.97
C GLU A 77 -4.49 -28.57 9.89
N SER A 78 -3.56 -28.47 8.94
CA SER A 78 -2.81 -27.22 8.72
C SER A 78 -3.71 -26.05 8.33
N TRP A 79 -4.80 -26.32 7.60
CA TRP A 79 -5.81 -25.29 7.29
C TRP A 79 -6.53 -24.79 8.55
N MET A 80 -6.90 -25.70 9.45
CA MET A 80 -7.51 -25.35 10.75
C MET A 80 -6.54 -24.58 11.64
N CYS A 81 -5.28 -25.01 11.72
CA CYS A 81 -4.23 -24.29 12.46
C CYS A 81 -4.04 -22.86 11.92
N TYR A 82 -3.97 -22.68 10.61
CA TYR A 82 -3.92 -21.34 10.00
C TYR A 82 -5.15 -20.49 10.34
N LYS A 83 -6.36 -21.05 10.26
CA LYS A 83 -7.61 -20.34 10.60
C LYS A 83 -7.61 -19.85 12.05
N VAL A 84 -7.12 -20.65 12.99
CA VAL A 84 -6.98 -20.26 14.41
C VAL A 84 -5.98 -19.12 14.56
N LEU A 85 -4.76 -19.29 14.03
CA LEU A 85 -3.70 -18.27 14.12
C LEU A 85 -4.11 -16.94 13.45
N ARG A 86 -4.86 -16.99 12.34
CA ARG A 86 -5.41 -15.80 11.68
C ARG A 86 -6.37 -15.03 12.59
N LYS A 87 -7.26 -15.74 13.29
CA LYS A 87 -8.20 -15.12 14.25
C LYS A 87 -7.43 -14.48 15.41
N GLU A 88 -6.47 -15.19 15.99
CA GLU A 88 -5.61 -14.67 17.06
C GLU A 88 -4.86 -13.40 16.63
N CYS A 89 -4.22 -13.42 15.47
CA CYS A 89 -3.51 -12.26 14.93
C CYS A 89 -4.46 -11.06 14.74
N THR A 90 -5.67 -11.30 14.24
CA THR A 90 -6.66 -10.24 14.00
C THR A 90 -7.13 -9.62 15.32
N ALA A 91 -7.41 -10.46 16.32
CA ALA A 91 -7.81 -10.01 17.66
C ALA A 91 -6.68 -9.21 18.32
N LEU A 92 -5.45 -9.71 18.28
CA LEU A 92 -4.27 -9.04 18.86
C LEU A 92 -3.99 -7.69 18.19
N ASN A 93 -4.05 -7.64 16.86
CA ASN A 93 -3.86 -6.40 16.10
C ASN A 93 -4.91 -5.36 16.48
N THR A 94 -6.18 -5.78 16.60
CA THR A 94 -7.29 -4.91 16.98
C THR A 94 -7.09 -4.36 18.39
N LEU A 95 -6.74 -5.24 19.34
CA LEU A 95 -6.47 -4.87 20.72
C LEU A 95 -5.32 -3.87 20.82
N LYS A 96 -4.21 -4.10 20.13
CA LYS A 96 -3.02 -3.23 20.20
C LYS A 96 -3.25 -1.88 19.55
N LYS A 97 -3.94 -1.84 18.41
CA LYS A 97 -4.40 -0.58 17.81
C LYS A 97 -5.28 0.18 18.77
N LYS A 98 -6.28 -0.49 19.36
CA LYS A 98 -7.17 0.11 20.38
C LYS A 98 -6.32 0.71 21.50
N LYS A 99 -5.49 -0.09 22.17
CA LYS A 99 -4.62 0.36 23.27
C LYS A 99 -3.76 1.57 22.89
N TYR A 100 -3.14 1.55 21.71
CA TYR A 100 -2.34 2.65 21.21
C TYR A 100 -3.13 3.96 21.10
N PHE A 101 -4.30 3.95 20.43
CA PHE A 101 -5.12 5.14 20.29
C PHE A 101 -5.67 5.63 21.63
N TYR A 102 -6.11 4.73 22.50
CA TYR A 102 -6.54 5.08 23.85
C TYR A 102 -5.42 5.79 24.62
N CYS A 103 -4.21 5.22 24.66
CA CYS A 103 -3.07 5.83 25.34
C CYS A 103 -2.73 7.22 24.75
N LYS A 104 -2.74 7.36 23.42
CA LYS A 104 -2.43 8.65 22.77
C LYS A 104 -3.48 9.73 23.05
N VAL A 105 -4.76 9.35 23.10
CA VAL A 105 -5.85 10.26 23.47
C VAL A 105 -5.78 10.62 24.96
N ASP A 106 -5.49 9.64 25.82
CA ASP A 106 -5.36 9.85 27.27
C ASP A 106 -4.17 10.77 27.62
N MET A 107 -3.07 10.69 26.88
CA MET A 107 -1.95 11.62 27.01
C MET A 107 -2.30 13.05 26.58
N ASN A 108 -3.31 13.25 25.72
CA ASN A 108 -3.74 14.55 25.18
C ASN A 108 -5.20 14.87 25.51
N LYS A 109 -5.62 14.62 26.77
CA LYS A 109 -6.99 14.87 27.27
C LYS A 109 -7.53 16.28 27.00
N LYS A 110 -6.67 17.28 26.89
CA LYS A 110 -7.08 18.67 26.62
C LYS A 110 -7.64 18.88 25.21
N ASN A 111 -7.23 18.07 24.22
CA ASN A 111 -7.67 18.18 22.83
C ASN A 111 -7.69 16.80 22.13
N PRO A 112 -8.60 15.90 22.54
CA PRO A 112 -8.66 14.53 22.03
C PRO A 112 -8.94 14.47 20.52
N TRP A 113 -9.82 15.35 20.03
CA TRP A 113 -10.22 15.41 18.63
C TRP A 113 -9.11 15.88 17.68
N LYS A 114 -8.28 16.85 18.11
CA LYS A 114 -7.09 17.27 17.33
C LYS A 114 -6.06 16.14 17.26
N THR A 115 -5.86 15.44 18.37
CA THR A 115 -4.95 14.29 18.45
C THR A 115 -5.40 13.15 17.52
N LEU A 116 -6.68 12.78 17.56
CA LEU A 116 -7.24 11.77 16.65
C LEU A 116 -7.08 12.15 15.18
N LYS A 117 -7.41 13.41 14.80
CA LYS A 117 -7.22 13.90 13.43
C LYS A 117 -5.76 13.82 12.98
N SER A 118 -4.82 14.17 13.85
CA SER A 118 -3.37 14.08 13.54
C SER A 118 -2.87 12.65 13.36
N LEU A 119 -3.42 11.69 14.13
CA LEU A 119 -3.04 10.28 14.07
C LEU A 119 -3.66 9.55 12.87
N ILE A 120 -4.89 9.92 12.48
CA ILE A 120 -5.62 9.30 11.36
C ILE A 120 -5.17 9.87 10.02
N LYS A 121 -4.97 11.20 9.92
CA LYS A 121 -4.51 11.84 8.69
C LYS A 121 -2.99 11.73 8.45
N GLY A 122 -2.29 10.93 9.26
CA GLY A 122 -0.90 10.57 9.01
C GLY A 122 0.00 11.75 8.64
N ASN A 123 -0.01 12.85 9.39
CA ASN A 123 0.89 14.00 9.20
C ASN A 123 1.29 14.26 7.72
N ASP A 124 0.32 14.73 6.90
CA ASP A 124 0.51 15.22 5.53
C ASP A 124 1.48 16.43 5.46
N ARG A 125 2.72 16.25 5.89
CA ARG A 125 3.79 17.24 5.85
C ARG A 125 5.11 16.70 5.29
N HIS A 126 5.01 15.72 4.40
CA HIS A 126 5.98 15.63 3.31
C HIS A 126 5.24 15.80 1.98
N ASN A 127 4.95 17.07 1.72
CA ASN A 127 4.71 17.59 0.39
C ASN A 127 6.01 17.40 -0.41
N VAL A 128 6.05 16.38 -1.25
CA VAL A 128 7.06 16.25 -2.31
C VAL A 128 6.27 16.07 -3.60
N TYR A 129 5.97 17.24 -4.19
CA TYR A 129 5.49 17.49 -5.56
C TYR A 129 4.16 16.87 -5.99
N GLY A 130 3.10 17.71 -5.91
CA GLY A 130 2.28 18.04 -7.08
C GLY A 130 1.43 16.93 -7.71
N ARG A 131 0.29 16.62 -7.10
CA ARG A 131 -1.05 16.56 -7.75
C ARG A 131 -2.08 16.23 -6.67
N GLY A 132 -3.10 17.07 -6.54
CA GLY A 132 -4.12 16.95 -5.50
C GLY A 132 -4.83 15.61 -5.54
N ILE A 133 -4.86 14.91 -4.41
CA ILE A 133 -5.67 13.70 -4.23
C ILE A 133 -7.04 14.15 -3.74
N VAL A 134 -8.04 14.04 -4.60
CA VAL A 134 -9.46 14.05 -4.22
C VAL A 134 -9.79 12.65 -3.76
N PHE A 135 -10.26 12.49 -2.51
CA PHE A 135 -10.88 11.25 -2.07
C PHE A 135 -12.35 11.30 -2.44
N ASP A 136 -12.76 10.45 -3.39
CA ASP A 136 -14.17 10.18 -3.65
C ASP A 136 -14.72 9.38 -2.47
N VAL A 137 -15.70 9.96 -1.76
CA VAL A 137 -16.39 9.31 -0.65
C VAL A 137 -17.53 8.52 -1.27
N GLN A 138 -17.24 7.31 -1.75
CA GLN A 138 -18.30 6.36 -2.09
C GLN A 138 -18.53 5.41 -0.92
N GLY A 139 -19.75 5.49 -0.36
CA GLY A 139 -20.26 4.53 0.62
C GLY A 139 -20.79 5.12 1.91
N THR A 140 -21.52 6.24 1.86
CA THR A 140 -22.60 6.48 2.82
C THR A 140 -23.90 6.11 2.12
N ASP A 141 -24.52 5.01 2.52
CA ASP A 141 -25.97 4.84 2.47
C ASP A 141 -26.38 3.84 3.57
N PHE A 142 -27.07 4.43 4.55
CA PHE A 142 -27.96 3.91 5.60
C PHE A 142 -27.54 2.75 6.52
#